data_AF-A0A7Z9S4Z4-F1
#
_entry.id   AF-A0A7Z9S4Z4-F1
#
_cell.length_a   1.000
_cell.length_b   1.000
_cell.length_c   1.000
_cell.angle_alpha   90.00
_cell.angle_beta   90.00
_cell.angle_gamma   90.00
#
_symmetry.space_group_name_H-M   'P 1'
#
loop_
_entity.id
_entity.type
_entity.pdbx_description
1 polymer ?
#
loop_
_entity_poly.entity_id
_entity_poly.type
_entity_poly.pdbx_seq_one_letter_code
_entity_poly.pdbx_strand_id
1 'polypeptide(L)' 'MTVIDLSKTSIRDLNQRLHDLNGADRTNEWRITNPNGEHAIAAGLNAPINVQIDGPVGYYCGGMNKEAMITI' A
#
# COMPACT_ATOMS: atom_id res chain seq x y z
N MET A 1 -7.48 -0.61 -11.31
CA MET A 1 -6.80 -1.41 -10.28
C MET A 1 -5.36 -1.73 -10.69
N THR A 2 -4.38 -1.30 -9.90
CA THR A 2 -2.95 -1.57 -10.06
C THR A 2 -2.53 -2.73 -9.16
N VAL A 3 -1.81 -3.72 -9.68
CA VAL A 3 -1.36 -4.89 -8.90
C VAL A 3 0.15 -4.84 -8.71
N ILE A 4 0.61 -4.98 -7.47
CA ILE A 4 2.04 -5.05 -7.11
C ILE A 4 2.34 -6.36 -6.40
N ASP A 5 3.35 -7.06 -6.91
CA ASP A 5 3.88 -8.28 -6.32
C ASP A 5 5.13 -7.94 -5.48
N LEU A 6 5.00 -8.04 -4.14
CA LEU A 6 6.10 -7.77 -3.21
C LEU A 6 7.18 -8.86 -3.21
N SER A 7 6.98 -10.00 -3.87
CA SER A 7 8.07 -10.94 -4.15
C SER A 7 9.03 -10.46 -5.24
N LYS A 8 8.62 -9.45 -6.03
CA LYS A 8 9.37 -8.90 -7.16
C LYS A 8 9.67 -7.40 -7.03
N THR A 9 8.96 -6.72 -6.14
CA THR A 9 9.06 -5.27 -5.92
C THR A 9 9.49 -5.04 -4.49
N SER A 10 10.44 -4.14 -4.27
CA SER A 10 10.85 -3.80 -2.90
C SER A 10 9.73 -3.02 -2.18
N ILE A 11 9.69 -3.17 -0.85
CA ILE A 11 8.76 -2.41 0.00
C ILE A 11 8.94 -0.89 -0.14
N ARG A 12 10.18 -0.45 -0.36
CA ARG A 12 10.53 0.96 -0.57
C ARG A 12 9.94 1.48 -1.87
N ASP A 13 10.07 0.73 -2.97
CA ASP A 13 9.52 1.13 -4.26
C ASP A 13 7.99 1.13 -4.24
N LEU A 14 7.37 0.16 -3.56
CA LEU A 14 5.92 0.17 -3.35
C LEU A 14 5.47 1.43 -2.61
N ASN A 15 6.06 1.72 -1.44
CA ASN A 15 5.65 2.88 -0.65
C ASN A 15 5.91 4.20 -1.37
N GLN A 16 7.04 4.33 -2.08
CA GLN A 16 7.31 5.52 -2.88
C GLN A 16 6.22 5.73 -3.94
N ARG A 17 5.85 4.67 -4.68
CA ARG A 17 4.77 4.75 -5.68
C ARG A 17 3.44 5.17 -5.06
N LEU A 18 3.11 4.67 -3.87
CA LEU A 18 1.89 5.06 -3.18
C LEU A 18 1.94 6.52 -2.68
N HIS A 19 3.11 7.02 -2.28
CA HIS A 19 3.31 8.43 -1.89
C HIS A 19 3.25 9.39 -3.07
N ASP A 20 3.65 8.94 -4.26
CA ASP A 20 3.62 9.74 -5.47
C ASP A 20 2.18 9.99 -5.99
N LEU A 21 1.17 9.33 -5.41
CA LEU A 21 -0.26 9.48 -5.74
C LEU A 21 -0.91 10.73 -5.12
N ASN A 22 -0.14 11.74 -4.74
CA ASN A 22 -0.69 12.99 -4.21
C ASN A 22 -1.71 13.60 -5.19
N GLY A 23 -2.95 13.77 -4.75
CA GLY A 23 -4.06 14.26 -5.57
C GLY A 23 -4.87 13.18 -6.30
N ALA A 24 -4.55 11.89 -6.13
CA ALA A 24 -5.43 10.80 -6.54
C ALA A 24 -6.75 10.81 -5.74
N ASP A 25 -7.76 10.10 -6.25
CA ASP A 25 -9.03 9.90 -5.56
C ASP A 25 -9.30 8.42 -5.26
N ARG A 26 -10.48 8.13 -4.70
CA ARG A 26 -10.89 6.78 -4.28
C ARG A 26 -11.08 5.80 -5.43
N THR A 27 -11.09 6.25 -6.68
CA THR A 27 -11.12 5.35 -7.85
C THR A 27 -9.76 4.71 -8.11
N ASN A 28 -8.70 5.21 -7.46
CA ASN A 28 -7.37 4.65 -7.54
C ASN A 28 -7.25 3.44 -6.60
N GLU A 29 -7.39 2.26 -7.18
CA GLU A 29 -7.37 0.98 -6.46
C GLU A 29 -6.03 0.26 -6.64
N TRP A 30 -5.48 -0.24 -5.54
CA TRP A 30 -4.24 -0.99 -5.48
C TRP A 30 -4.47 -2.34 -4.85
N ARG A 31 -3.78 -3.35 -5.37
CA ARG A 31 -3.73 -4.69 -4.81
C ARG A 31 -2.27 -5.10 -4.63
N ILE A 32 -1.89 -5.43 -3.41
CA ILE A 32 -0.55 -5.84 -3.03
C ILE A 32 -0.59 -7.34 -2.73
N THR A 33 0.21 -8.12 -3.45
CA THR A 33 0.26 -9.59 -3.31
C THR A 33 1.62 -10.03 -2.80
N ASN A 34 1.67 -11.22 -2.19
CA ASN A 34 2.88 -11.81 -1.62
C ASN A 34 3.59 -10.89 -0.60
N PRO A 35 2.87 -10.30 0.37
CA PRO A 35 3.46 -9.39 1.36
C PRO A 35 4.47 -10.07 2.28
N ASN A 36 4.46 -11.40 2.43
CA ASN A 36 5.47 -12.19 3.14
C ASN A 36 5.82 -11.68 4.56
N GLY A 37 4.87 -11.06 5.26
CA GLY A 37 5.09 -10.48 6.58
C GLY A 37 5.95 -9.21 6.57
N GLU A 38 6.13 -8.56 5.42
CA GLU A 38 6.90 -7.31 5.31
C GLU A 38 6.32 -6.21 6.19
N HIS A 39 7.22 -5.40 6.74
CA HIS A 39 6.89 -4.32 7.65
C HIS A 39 6.57 -3.04 6.87
N ALA A 40 5.79 -2.15 7.47
CA ALA A 40 5.51 -0.82 6.94
C ALA A 40 4.92 -0.78 5.52
N ILE A 41 4.15 -1.80 5.13
CA ILE A 41 3.37 -1.79 3.88
C ILE A 41 2.34 -0.66 3.94
N ALA A 42 2.27 0.15 2.87
CA ALA A 42 1.32 1.25 2.75
C ALA A 42 1.38 2.24 3.94
N ALA A 43 2.59 2.50 4.45
CA ALA A 43 2.79 3.45 5.54
C ALA A 43 2.83 4.90 5.03
N GLY A 44 2.30 5.84 5.80
CA GLY A 44 2.38 7.28 5.54
C GLY A 44 1.50 7.80 4.41
N LEU A 45 0.45 7.06 4.02
CA LEU A 45 -0.39 7.46 2.89
C LEU A 45 -1.18 8.73 3.19
N ASN A 46 -1.12 9.68 2.26
CA ASN A 46 -1.81 10.98 2.31
C ASN A 46 -2.70 11.22 1.08
N ALA A 47 -3.10 10.15 0.40
CA ALA A 47 -4.02 10.21 -0.73
C ALA A 47 -5.23 9.32 -0.42
N PRO A 48 -6.45 9.73 -0.81
CA PRO A 48 -7.68 9.02 -0.52
C PRO A 48 -7.89 7.85 -1.49
N ILE A 49 -6.96 6.90 -1.51
CA ILE A 49 -6.94 5.73 -2.42
C ILE A 49 -7.39 4.46 -1.69
N ASN A 50 -7.72 3.41 -2.46
CA ASN A 50 -8.05 2.09 -1.91
C ASN A 50 -6.87 1.13 -2.09
N VAL A 51 -6.43 0.48 -1.00
CA VAL A 51 -5.32 -0.46 -1.00
C VAL A 51 -5.77 -1.78 -0.38
N GLN A 52 -5.75 -2.85 -1.16
CA GLN A 52 -6.01 -4.22 -0.72
C GLN A 52 -4.69 -4.99 -0.62
N ILE A 53 -4.46 -5.69 0.48
CA ILE A 53 -3.23 -6.45 0.73
C ILE A 53 -3.58 -7.92 0.92
N ASP A 54 -3.15 -8.77 0.01
CA ASP A 54 -3.45 -10.19 0.05
C ASP A 54 -2.38 -10.96 0.82
N GLY A 55 -2.61 -11.15 2.12
CA GLY A 55 -1.81 -12.03 2.94
C GLY A 55 -1.26 -11.38 4.20
N PRO A 56 -0.42 -12.11 4.96
CA PRO A 56 0.07 -11.64 6.25
C PRO A 56 1.01 -10.44 6.07
N VAL A 57 0.76 -9.41 6.86
CA VAL A 57 1.59 -8.20 6.95
C VAL A 57 2.30 -8.13 8.28
N GLY A 58 3.44 -7.45 8.33
CA GLY A 58 4.19 -7.22 9.56
C GLY A 58 3.85 -5.91 10.26
N TYR A 59 4.75 -5.47 11.15
CA TYR A 59 4.55 -4.28 11.96
C TYR A 59 4.39 -3.01 11.11
N TYR A 60 3.57 -2.09 11.61
CA TYR A 60 3.33 -0.76 11.02
C TYR A 60 2.72 -0.76 9.61
N CYS A 61 2.07 -1.85 9.19
CA CYS A 61 1.22 -1.83 8.01
C CYS A 61 0.13 -0.76 8.15
N GLY A 62 0.01 0.13 7.17
CA GLY A 62 -0.90 1.27 7.22
C GLY A 62 -0.55 2.33 8.28
N GLY A 63 0.63 2.25 8.90
CA GLY A 63 1.06 3.20 9.92
C GLY A 63 1.10 4.62 9.38
N MET A 64 0.68 5.61 10.17
CA MET A 64 0.61 7.03 9.77
C MET A 64 -0.28 7.29 8.52
N ASN A 65 -1.24 6.42 8.23
CA ASN A 65 -2.25 6.66 7.20
C ASN A 65 -3.16 7.85 7.56
N LYS A 66 -3.37 8.76 6.60
CA LYS A 66 -4.22 9.94 6.75
C LYS A 66 -5.54 9.83 6.00
N GLU A 67 -5.52 9.33 4.76
CA GLU A 67 -6.67 9.41 3.86
C GLU A 67 -7.02 8.08 3.16
N ALA A 68 -6.09 7.14 3.07
CA ALA A 68 -6.29 5.90 2.31
C ALA A 68 -7.22 4.92 3.07
N MET A 69 -7.89 4.07 2.32
CA MET A 69 -8.58 2.89 2.85
C MET A 69 -7.70 1.67 2.62
N ILE A 70 -7.27 1.02 3.70
CA ILE A 70 -6.38 -0.15 3.64
C ILE A 70 -7.15 -1.36 4.17
N THR A 71 -7.22 -2.43 3.37
CA THR A 71 -7.84 -3.71 3.73
C THR A 71 -6.80 -4.83 3.58
N ILE A 72 -6.77 -5.76 4.54
CA ILE A 72 -5.91 -6.94 4.56
C ILE A 72 -6.80 -8.18 4.51
#